data_AF-A0A7Y6DYJ2-F1
#
_entry.id   AF-A0A7Y6DYJ2-F1
#
_cell.length_a   1.000
_cell.length_b   1.000
_cell.length_c   1.000
_cell.angle_alpha   90.00
_cell.angle_beta   90.00
_cell.angle_gamma   90.00
#
_symmetry.space_group_name_H-M   'P 1'
#
loop_
_entity.id
_entity.type
_entity.pdbx_description
1 polymer ?
#
loop_
_entity_poly.entity_id
_entity_poly.type
_entity_poly.pdbx_seq_one_letter_code
_entity_poly.pdbx_strand_id
1 'polypeptide(L)'
;MPAWYPVGSRPRVLINWDTFVAQGINAAWQGPFTDAVINAYTRWMNVAGVDVRPQFFGYTTQLPPTNQGDLLILMTPWHGGGAPNIATTLGGWNSIFIEFHRRSGVNGSLWNFVPWNAMPGQIDMQAVALHELGHALGLDHSASGNDAMFPFYGYPYRYGPFEGDVAPLKALYPDYQQNRLRQLRSSDGAATWVPVPNELTSHPHWHTRTNQSPGVAAFRGSGLYVLGWTHSNRIPTWLRNDGEKFLTRLWYYFGGERTVHGPAYASDDRGTVLWARVTNDDSGALRLSVSRNHGRSWFAAGLAGARTAGTPGLAWTRVAGQSCWVLVWADFNRSNDAATGQVRASTSFDDGATWSAPTVLHPTLKALSGVSVAASDTNRLMVALAFANTAGTANLNEIVTVPAAVVGQQLQASAPVFTGERTRIQPALAYDRARDTFVLAWREQNFNTTLGVAVLPPGAPAWSGRVWLLAHASHVAPALASSPELGETVLWYAHE
;
A
#
# COMPACT_ATOMS: atom_id res chain seq x y z
N MET A 1 7.55 -26.93 7.80
CA MET A 1 7.45 -26.95 6.34
C MET A 1 8.76 -26.49 5.73
N PRO A 2 9.15 -26.97 4.54
CA PRO A 2 10.33 -26.45 3.86
C PRO A 2 10.03 -25.07 3.24
N ALA A 3 11.02 -24.18 3.24
CA ALA A 3 11.03 -23.08 2.29
C ALA A 3 11.05 -23.65 0.86
N TRP A 4 10.24 -23.13 -0.06
CA TRP A 4 10.25 -23.59 -1.45
C TRP A 4 11.23 -22.85 -2.35
N TYR A 5 11.67 -21.67 -1.95
CA TYR A 5 12.66 -20.90 -2.69
C TYR A 5 13.91 -20.62 -1.84
N PRO A 6 15.09 -20.44 -2.45
CA PRO A 6 16.27 -19.96 -1.74
C PRO A 6 16.03 -18.56 -1.17
N VAL A 7 16.62 -18.28 0.00
CA VAL A 7 16.68 -16.93 0.58
C VAL A 7 17.37 -15.97 -0.40
N GLY A 8 16.85 -14.75 -0.52
CA GLY A 8 17.32 -13.71 -1.44
C GLY A 8 16.95 -13.92 -2.91
N SER A 9 16.23 -15.00 -3.23
CA SER A 9 15.82 -15.27 -4.60
C SER A 9 14.68 -14.34 -5.06
N ARG A 10 14.57 -14.20 -6.39
CA ARG A 10 13.51 -13.46 -7.06
C ARG A 10 12.75 -14.38 -8.03
N PRO A 11 11.77 -15.17 -7.52
CA PRO A 11 11.04 -16.09 -8.38
C PRO A 11 10.41 -15.38 -9.59
N ARG A 12 10.59 -15.95 -10.78
CA ARG A 12 10.04 -15.43 -12.03
C ARG A 12 8.59 -15.85 -12.15
N VAL A 13 7.67 -14.92 -11.87
CA VAL A 13 6.24 -15.14 -12.04
C VAL A 13 5.90 -15.05 -13.52
N LEU A 14 5.42 -16.16 -14.07
CA LEU A 14 5.04 -16.31 -15.47
C LEU A 14 3.56 -16.71 -15.54
N ILE A 15 2.81 -16.19 -16.51
CA ILE A 15 1.41 -16.57 -16.72
C ILE A 15 1.27 -17.23 -18.09
N ASN A 16 0.77 -18.47 -18.14
CA ASN A 16 0.32 -19.07 -19.39
C ASN A 16 -1.13 -18.69 -19.68
N TRP A 17 -1.31 -17.51 -20.28
CA TRP A 17 -2.65 -16.97 -20.54
C TRP A 17 -3.44 -17.76 -21.58
N ASP A 18 -2.77 -18.42 -22.52
CA ASP A 18 -3.43 -19.23 -23.56
C ASP A 18 -4.26 -20.34 -22.92
N THR A 19 -3.82 -20.89 -21.78
CA THR A 19 -4.60 -21.88 -21.02
C THR A 19 -5.89 -21.31 -20.44
N PHE A 20 -5.92 -20.04 -20.02
CA PHE A 20 -7.13 -19.37 -19.54
C PHE A 20 -8.13 -19.16 -20.68
N VAL A 21 -7.64 -18.69 -21.84
CA VAL A 21 -8.48 -18.50 -23.04
C VAL A 21 -9.04 -19.85 -23.52
N ALA A 22 -8.24 -20.91 -23.50
CA ALA A 22 -8.69 -22.26 -23.84
C ALA A 22 -9.81 -22.78 -22.91
N GLN A 23 -9.86 -22.29 -21.66
CA GLN A 23 -10.94 -22.57 -20.71
C GLN A 23 -12.11 -21.57 -20.77
N GLY A 24 -12.15 -20.71 -21.79
CA GLY A 24 -13.24 -19.77 -22.03
C GLY A 24 -13.23 -18.54 -21.11
N ILE A 25 -12.09 -18.21 -20.50
CA ILE A 25 -11.92 -16.92 -19.82
C ILE A 25 -11.81 -15.82 -20.88
N ASN A 26 -12.47 -14.69 -20.61
CA ASN A 26 -12.46 -13.55 -21.50
C ASN A 26 -11.02 -13.04 -21.71
N ALA A 27 -10.56 -12.96 -22.96
CA ALA A 27 -9.22 -12.48 -23.30
C ALA A 27 -8.94 -11.06 -22.76
N ALA A 28 -9.97 -10.21 -22.62
CA ALA A 28 -9.85 -8.88 -22.02
C ALA A 28 -9.45 -8.90 -20.53
N TRP A 29 -9.50 -10.06 -19.87
CA TRP A 29 -9.08 -10.21 -18.48
C TRP A 29 -7.58 -10.44 -18.31
N GLN A 30 -6.80 -10.52 -19.38
CA GLN A 30 -5.35 -10.77 -19.29
C GLN A 30 -4.66 -9.71 -18.43
N GLY A 31 -4.88 -8.43 -18.72
CA GLY A 31 -4.35 -7.31 -17.93
C GLY A 31 -4.88 -7.33 -16.48
N PRO A 32 -6.21 -7.29 -16.26
CA PRO A 32 -6.80 -7.34 -14.92
C PRO A 32 -6.33 -8.51 -14.04
N PHE A 33 -6.16 -9.70 -14.61
CA PHE A 33 -5.67 -10.87 -13.88
C PHE A 33 -4.17 -10.75 -13.56
N THR A 34 -3.36 -10.30 -14.51
CA THR A 34 -1.94 -9.98 -14.26
C THR A 34 -1.79 -8.99 -13.11
N ASP A 35 -2.62 -7.93 -13.09
CA ASP A 35 -2.64 -6.98 -11.98
C ASP A 35 -3.06 -7.61 -10.64
N ALA A 36 -4.03 -8.52 -10.63
CA ALA A 36 -4.42 -9.28 -9.44
C ALA A 36 -3.29 -10.16 -8.91
N VAL A 37 -2.63 -10.95 -9.76
CA VAL A 37 -1.45 -11.76 -9.38
C VAL A 37 -0.36 -10.89 -8.77
N ILE A 38 -0.09 -9.75 -9.40
CA ILE A 38 0.97 -8.87 -8.94
C ILE A 38 0.61 -8.19 -7.61
N ASN A 39 -0.63 -7.77 -7.44
CA ASN A 39 -1.12 -7.24 -6.17
C ASN A 39 -0.99 -8.28 -5.05
N ALA A 40 -1.30 -9.55 -5.34
CA ALA A 40 -1.20 -10.65 -4.39
C ALA A 40 0.23 -10.85 -3.89
N TYR A 41 1.23 -11.01 -4.76
CA TYR A 41 2.61 -11.16 -4.26
C TYR A 41 3.12 -9.86 -3.63
N THR A 42 2.74 -8.67 -4.15
CA THR A 42 3.17 -7.39 -3.56
C THR A 42 2.70 -7.26 -2.11
N ARG A 43 1.51 -7.78 -1.79
CA ARG A 43 0.98 -7.84 -0.42
C ARG A 43 1.80 -8.74 0.49
N TRP A 44 2.13 -9.96 0.07
CA TRP A 44 3.07 -10.80 0.81
C TRP A 44 4.40 -10.08 1.08
N MET A 45 4.95 -9.45 0.04
CA MET A 45 6.23 -8.77 0.11
C MET A 45 6.25 -7.56 1.05
N ASN A 46 5.17 -6.79 1.06
CA ASN A 46 5.07 -5.62 1.91
C ASN A 46 4.65 -6.02 3.31
N VAL A 47 3.58 -6.81 3.50
CA VAL A 47 3.06 -7.12 4.84
C VAL A 47 3.97 -8.07 5.60
N ALA A 48 4.47 -9.15 4.97
CA ALA A 48 5.33 -10.10 5.66
C ALA A 48 6.79 -9.64 5.73
N GLY A 49 7.31 -9.03 4.67
CA GLY A 49 8.68 -8.49 4.70
C GLY A 49 9.77 -9.53 4.74
N VAL A 50 9.56 -10.68 4.12
CA VAL A 50 10.52 -11.79 4.05
C VAL A 50 11.49 -11.67 2.88
N ASP A 51 12.64 -12.34 2.97
CA ASP A 51 13.71 -12.32 1.98
C ASP A 51 13.53 -13.33 0.83
N VAL A 52 12.42 -13.21 0.12
CA VAL A 52 12.12 -13.82 -1.19
C VAL A 52 11.23 -12.85 -1.93
N ARG A 53 11.52 -12.48 -3.18
CA ARG A 53 10.84 -11.37 -3.88
C ARG A 53 10.36 -11.78 -5.28
N PRO A 54 9.16 -12.39 -5.41
CA PRO A 54 8.62 -12.72 -6.73
C PRO A 54 8.48 -11.47 -7.61
N GLN A 55 8.71 -11.65 -8.91
CA GLN A 55 8.62 -10.58 -9.90
C GLN A 55 7.95 -11.10 -11.15
N PHE A 56 7.06 -10.31 -11.75
CA PHE A 56 6.41 -10.67 -13.01
C PHE A 56 7.38 -10.57 -14.18
N PHE A 57 7.57 -11.68 -14.90
CA PHE A 57 8.46 -11.80 -16.06
C PHE A 57 7.71 -11.86 -17.40
N GLY A 58 6.39 -11.89 -17.38
CA GLY A 58 5.56 -11.85 -18.59
C GLY A 58 4.72 -13.09 -18.80
N TYR A 59 4.29 -13.27 -20.04
CA TYR A 59 3.49 -14.40 -20.47
C TYR A 59 4.36 -15.48 -21.10
N THR A 60 3.89 -16.72 -21.04
CA THR A 60 4.57 -17.88 -21.61
C THR A 60 3.56 -18.83 -22.22
N THR A 61 4.01 -19.74 -23.08
CA THR A 61 3.23 -20.89 -23.56
C THR A 61 3.63 -22.18 -22.83
N GLN A 62 4.57 -22.09 -21.89
CA GLN A 62 5.04 -23.22 -21.09
C GLN A 62 3.89 -23.85 -20.30
N LEU A 63 3.81 -25.17 -20.36
CA LEU A 63 3.03 -25.99 -19.44
C LEU A 63 3.97 -26.59 -18.38
N PRO A 64 3.45 -27.06 -17.23
CA PRO A 64 4.27 -27.74 -16.24
C PRO A 64 5.02 -28.93 -16.87
N PRO A 65 6.26 -29.23 -16.43
CA PRO A 65 6.98 -28.63 -15.29
C PRO A 65 7.69 -27.29 -15.61
N THR A 66 7.99 -26.54 -14.55
CA THR A 66 8.64 -25.21 -14.58
C THR A 66 10.17 -25.28 -14.53
N ASN A 67 10.87 -24.24 -15.01
CA ASN A 67 12.32 -24.16 -14.80
C ASN A 67 12.64 -23.81 -13.34
N GLN A 68 13.88 -24.02 -12.92
CA GLN A 68 14.32 -23.52 -11.62
C GLN A 68 14.20 -22.00 -11.54
N GLY A 69 13.71 -21.50 -10.41
CA GLY A 69 13.42 -20.09 -10.18
C GLY A 69 12.07 -19.62 -10.71
N ASP A 70 11.28 -20.48 -11.37
CA ASP A 70 9.98 -20.08 -11.91
C ASP A 70 8.83 -20.29 -10.91
N LEU A 71 7.82 -19.43 -11.05
CA LEU A 71 6.48 -19.60 -10.52
C LEU A 71 5.52 -19.46 -11.70
N LEU A 72 5.01 -20.57 -12.23
CA LEU A 72 4.07 -20.56 -13.36
C LEU A 72 2.63 -20.53 -12.88
N ILE A 73 1.80 -19.70 -13.48
CA ILE A 73 0.36 -19.66 -13.25
C ILE A 73 -0.36 -20.03 -14.55
N LEU A 74 -1.26 -21.01 -14.46
CA LEU A 74 -2.03 -21.52 -15.60
C LEU A 74 -3.46 -21.90 -15.18
N MET A 75 -4.29 -22.26 -16.16
CA MET A 75 -5.64 -22.76 -15.92
C MET A 75 -5.87 -24.14 -16.55
N THR A 76 -6.54 -25.02 -15.82
CA THR A 76 -6.94 -26.36 -16.28
C THR A 76 -8.47 -26.54 -16.24
N PRO A 77 -9.05 -27.51 -16.98
CA PRO A 77 -10.50 -27.69 -17.03
C PRO A 77 -11.15 -27.97 -15.67
N TRP A 78 -10.56 -28.86 -14.87
CA TRP A 78 -11.01 -29.24 -13.53
C TRP A 78 -9.87 -29.91 -12.76
N HIS A 79 -10.01 -29.97 -11.44
CA HIS A 79 -9.14 -30.80 -10.59
C HIS A 79 -9.50 -32.28 -10.75
N GLY A 80 -8.50 -33.15 -10.91
CA GLY A 80 -8.70 -34.60 -11.03
C GLY A 80 -9.36 -35.22 -9.78
N GLY A 81 -10.00 -36.38 -9.92
CA GLY A 81 -10.49 -37.15 -8.76
C GLY A 81 -11.80 -36.65 -8.13
N GLY A 82 -12.51 -35.70 -8.75
CA GLY A 82 -13.87 -35.32 -8.34
C GLY A 82 -13.97 -34.29 -7.22
N ALA A 83 -12.85 -33.71 -6.77
CA ALA A 83 -12.85 -32.72 -5.68
C ALA A 83 -13.30 -31.32 -6.15
N PRO A 84 -13.92 -30.50 -5.28
CA PRO A 84 -14.41 -29.15 -5.61
C PRO A 84 -13.30 -28.08 -5.57
N ASN A 85 -12.05 -28.42 -5.89
CA ASN A 85 -10.93 -27.49 -5.77
C ASN A 85 -11.03 -26.37 -6.82
N ILE A 86 -10.83 -25.13 -6.38
CA ILE A 86 -10.85 -23.92 -7.23
C ILE A 86 -9.47 -23.65 -7.81
N ALA A 87 -8.42 -23.88 -7.02
CA ALA A 87 -7.04 -23.85 -7.47
C ALA A 87 -6.21 -24.89 -6.70
N THR A 88 -5.00 -25.16 -7.19
CA THR A 88 -4.01 -26.00 -6.52
C THR A 88 -2.62 -25.43 -6.77
N THR A 89 -1.78 -25.44 -5.73
CA THR A 89 -0.34 -25.20 -5.86
C THR A 89 0.42 -26.52 -5.87
N LEU A 90 1.26 -26.71 -6.87
CA LEU A 90 2.00 -27.94 -7.14
C LEU A 90 3.48 -27.62 -7.44
N GLY A 91 4.30 -28.66 -7.46
CA GLY A 91 5.72 -28.57 -7.77
C GLY A 91 6.59 -28.91 -6.57
N GLY A 92 7.78 -28.32 -6.52
CA GLY A 92 8.74 -28.56 -5.44
C GLY A 92 9.79 -27.47 -5.36
N TRP A 93 10.93 -27.81 -4.75
CA TRP A 93 12.01 -26.86 -4.50
C TRP A 93 12.39 -26.06 -5.76
N ASN A 94 12.27 -24.75 -5.64
CA ASN A 94 12.63 -23.73 -6.63
C ASN A 94 11.91 -23.89 -7.98
N SER A 95 10.78 -24.60 -8.03
CA SER A 95 10.01 -24.85 -9.26
C SER A 95 8.56 -25.15 -8.89
N ILE A 96 7.74 -24.11 -8.87
CA ILE A 96 6.35 -24.15 -8.40
C ILE A 96 5.42 -23.72 -9.54
N PHE A 97 4.22 -24.32 -9.58
CA PHE A 97 3.16 -23.85 -10.44
C PHE A 97 1.81 -23.82 -9.71
N ILE A 98 0.99 -22.84 -10.06
CA ILE A 98 -0.36 -22.61 -9.55
C ILE A 98 -1.33 -22.91 -10.69
N GLU A 99 -2.23 -23.85 -10.46
CA GLU A 99 -3.31 -24.19 -11.39
C GLU A 99 -4.63 -23.62 -10.88
N PHE A 100 -5.24 -22.74 -11.66
CA PHE A 100 -6.66 -22.43 -11.51
C PHE A 100 -7.48 -23.50 -12.21
N HIS A 101 -8.54 -23.99 -11.58
CA HIS A 101 -9.45 -24.96 -12.20
C HIS A 101 -10.69 -24.23 -12.71
N ARG A 102 -11.08 -24.43 -13.97
CA ARG A 102 -12.23 -23.72 -14.56
C ARG A 102 -13.58 -24.21 -14.00
N ARG A 103 -13.66 -25.51 -13.70
CA ARG A 103 -14.88 -26.20 -13.27
C ARG A 103 -14.68 -26.91 -11.94
N SER A 104 -15.78 -27.09 -11.22
CA SER A 104 -15.83 -27.97 -10.05
C SER A 104 -15.65 -29.42 -10.49
N GLY A 105 -14.75 -30.16 -9.84
CA GLY A 105 -14.58 -31.59 -10.09
C GLY A 105 -15.80 -32.43 -9.68
N VAL A 106 -16.66 -31.92 -8.79
CA VAL A 106 -17.82 -32.67 -8.27
C VAL A 106 -18.93 -32.83 -9.30
N ASN A 107 -19.22 -31.77 -10.06
CA ASN A 107 -20.39 -31.72 -10.95
C ASN A 107 -20.11 -31.06 -12.31
N GLY A 108 -18.85 -30.67 -12.60
CA GLY A 108 -18.45 -30.04 -13.85
C GLY A 108 -18.98 -28.61 -14.06
N SER A 109 -19.62 -28.01 -13.05
CA SER A 109 -20.15 -26.65 -13.14
C SER A 109 -19.01 -25.63 -13.22
N LEU A 110 -19.25 -24.53 -13.91
CA LEU A 110 -18.29 -23.44 -14.06
C LEU A 110 -18.16 -22.65 -12.77
N TRP A 111 -16.92 -22.40 -12.33
CA TRP A 111 -16.67 -21.41 -11.29
C TRP A 111 -16.96 -20.00 -11.82
N ASN A 112 -17.61 -19.17 -10.99
CA ASN A 112 -17.96 -17.80 -11.34
C ASN A 112 -16.82 -16.83 -11.01
N PHE A 113 -15.67 -17.01 -11.67
CA PHE A 113 -14.50 -16.17 -11.46
C PHE A 113 -14.74 -14.73 -11.89
N VAL A 114 -14.11 -13.80 -11.17
CA VAL A 114 -13.78 -12.45 -11.65
C VAL A 114 -12.34 -12.14 -11.26
N PRO A 115 -11.61 -11.31 -12.02
CA PRO A 115 -10.20 -11.07 -11.74
C PRO A 115 -9.97 -10.39 -10.38
N TRP A 116 -10.92 -9.54 -9.93
CA TRP A 116 -10.90 -8.81 -8.66
C TRP A 116 -12.28 -8.22 -8.34
N ASN A 117 -12.48 -7.72 -7.12
CA ASN A 117 -13.74 -7.08 -6.66
C ASN A 117 -14.96 -8.00 -6.80
N ALA A 118 -14.83 -9.28 -6.44
CA ALA A 118 -15.98 -10.19 -6.45
C ALA A 118 -17.19 -9.64 -5.68
N MET A 119 -18.35 -9.70 -6.32
CA MET A 119 -19.66 -9.51 -5.71
C MET A 119 -20.15 -10.83 -5.08
N PRO A 120 -21.22 -10.80 -4.26
CA PRO A 120 -21.80 -12.03 -3.72
C PRO A 120 -22.07 -13.06 -4.83
N GLY A 121 -21.59 -14.30 -4.65
CA GLY A 121 -21.71 -15.38 -5.63
C GLY A 121 -20.63 -15.43 -6.70
N GLN A 122 -19.65 -14.52 -6.68
CA GLN A 122 -18.45 -14.55 -7.52
C GLN A 122 -17.21 -14.99 -6.71
N ILE A 123 -16.18 -15.46 -7.42
CA ILE A 123 -14.89 -15.86 -6.83
C ILE A 123 -13.83 -14.85 -7.27
N ASP A 124 -13.18 -14.22 -6.29
CA ASP A 124 -12.12 -13.22 -6.52
C ASP A 124 -10.79 -13.92 -6.81
N MET A 125 -10.34 -13.86 -8.07
CA MET A 125 -9.07 -14.49 -8.48
C MET A 125 -7.85 -13.86 -7.80
N GLN A 126 -7.90 -12.60 -7.34
CA GLN A 126 -6.83 -12.00 -6.55
C GLN A 126 -6.73 -12.67 -5.17
N ALA A 127 -7.88 -12.96 -4.54
CA ALA A 127 -7.91 -13.66 -3.25
C ALA A 127 -7.37 -15.09 -3.39
N VAL A 128 -7.77 -15.80 -4.45
CA VAL A 128 -7.24 -17.14 -4.77
C VAL A 128 -5.73 -17.07 -5.03
N ALA A 129 -5.28 -16.14 -5.88
CA ALA A 129 -3.84 -15.97 -6.15
C ALA A 129 -3.04 -15.67 -4.88
N LEU A 130 -3.58 -14.85 -3.96
CA LEU A 130 -2.93 -14.57 -2.68
C LEU A 130 -2.77 -15.83 -1.82
N HIS A 131 -3.80 -16.66 -1.75
CA HIS A 131 -3.79 -17.94 -1.03
C HIS A 131 -2.78 -18.91 -1.64
N GLU A 132 -2.86 -19.17 -2.95
CA GLU A 132 -1.96 -20.09 -3.65
C GLU A 132 -0.49 -19.61 -3.60
N LEU A 133 -0.26 -18.28 -3.59
CA LEU A 133 1.08 -17.75 -3.37
C LEU A 133 1.63 -18.08 -1.98
N GLY A 134 0.79 -18.20 -0.95
CA GLY A 134 1.24 -18.65 0.37
C GLY A 134 1.70 -20.11 0.34
N HIS A 135 0.98 -20.99 -0.36
CA HIS A 135 1.45 -22.35 -0.63
C HIS A 135 2.76 -22.36 -1.43
N ALA A 136 2.86 -21.51 -2.46
CA ALA A 136 4.07 -21.39 -3.27
C ALA A 136 5.28 -20.89 -2.46
N LEU A 137 5.05 -20.18 -1.37
CA LEU A 137 6.08 -19.75 -0.44
C LEU A 137 6.38 -20.80 0.65
N GLY A 138 5.54 -21.81 0.83
CA GLY A 138 5.78 -22.93 1.75
C GLY A 138 4.86 -22.97 2.96
N LEU A 139 3.71 -22.30 2.90
CA LEU A 139 2.69 -22.37 3.94
C LEU A 139 1.67 -23.47 3.65
N ASP A 140 1.23 -24.13 4.72
CA ASP A 140 0.08 -25.04 4.73
C ASP A 140 -1.17 -24.21 5.02
N HIS A 141 -2.32 -24.87 4.93
CA HIS A 141 -3.57 -24.27 5.37
C HIS A 141 -3.52 -23.84 6.84
N SER A 142 -4.03 -22.65 7.12
CA SER A 142 -4.32 -22.20 8.48
C SER A 142 -5.64 -22.78 8.99
N ALA A 143 -5.71 -23.02 10.30
CA ALA A 143 -6.96 -23.38 10.99
C ALA A 143 -7.86 -22.16 11.28
N SER A 144 -7.32 -20.94 11.16
CA SER A 144 -8.04 -19.69 11.44
C SER A 144 -8.80 -19.21 10.21
N GLY A 145 -10.12 -19.06 10.32
CA GLY A 145 -10.98 -18.46 9.28
C GLY A 145 -10.72 -16.97 9.01
N ASN A 146 -9.78 -16.34 9.72
CA ASN A 146 -9.39 -14.96 9.45
C ASN A 146 -8.17 -14.85 8.53
N ASP A 147 -7.47 -15.95 8.31
CA ASP A 147 -6.17 -15.99 7.63
C ASP A 147 -6.35 -16.16 6.13
N ALA A 148 -5.45 -15.60 5.33
CA ALA A 148 -5.47 -15.79 3.88
C ALA A 148 -5.23 -17.27 3.52
N MET A 149 -4.49 -18.00 4.35
CA MET A 149 -4.23 -19.44 4.19
C MET A 149 -5.35 -20.35 4.71
N PHE A 150 -6.52 -19.83 5.11
CA PHE A 150 -7.66 -20.70 5.44
C PHE A 150 -8.10 -21.53 4.20
N PRO A 151 -8.42 -22.84 4.32
CA PRO A 151 -8.67 -23.73 3.17
C PRO A 151 -9.94 -23.41 2.36
N PHE A 152 -10.69 -22.38 2.74
CA PHE A 152 -11.88 -21.92 2.03
C PHE A 152 -11.67 -20.48 1.60
N TYR A 153 -12.07 -20.15 0.38
CA TYR A 153 -11.91 -18.80 -0.16
C TYR A 153 -13.04 -17.87 0.28
N GLY A 154 -12.67 -16.63 0.57
CA GLY A 154 -13.56 -15.55 0.98
C GLY A 154 -13.04 -14.21 0.49
N TYR A 155 -13.94 -13.28 0.22
CA TYR A 155 -13.59 -11.95 -0.28
C TYR A 155 -12.59 -11.16 0.58
N PRO A 156 -12.69 -11.11 1.94
CA PRO A 156 -11.82 -10.24 2.72
C PRO A 156 -10.34 -10.69 2.68
N TYR A 157 -10.07 -11.93 2.27
CA TYR A 157 -8.72 -12.47 2.22
C TYR A 157 -7.83 -11.76 1.22
N ARG A 158 -8.35 -11.11 0.16
CA ARG A 158 -7.52 -10.33 -0.76
C ARG A 158 -6.74 -9.19 -0.11
N TYR A 159 -7.14 -8.78 1.10
CA TYR A 159 -6.48 -7.75 1.91
C TYR A 159 -5.44 -8.31 2.89
N GLY A 160 -5.26 -9.62 2.94
CA GLY A 160 -4.16 -10.27 3.64
C GLY A 160 -2.80 -10.03 2.98
N PRO A 161 -1.75 -10.77 3.38
CA PRO A 161 -1.77 -11.78 4.45
C PRO A 161 -2.00 -11.16 5.84
N PHE A 162 -2.40 -11.99 6.81
CA PHE A 162 -2.64 -11.61 8.21
C PHE A 162 -1.57 -12.18 9.13
N GLU A 163 -1.61 -11.90 10.44
CA GLU A 163 -0.57 -12.31 11.39
C GLU A 163 -0.42 -13.83 11.47
N GLY A 164 -1.54 -14.56 11.45
CA GLY A 164 -1.56 -16.01 11.40
C GLY A 164 -0.86 -16.59 10.15
N ASP A 165 -0.82 -15.83 9.05
CA ASP A 165 -0.07 -16.17 7.83
C ASP A 165 1.41 -15.73 7.90
N VAL A 166 1.65 -14.54 8.43
CA VAL A 166 2.99 -13.92 8.42
C VAL A 166 3.93 -14.59 9.41
N ALA A 167 3.47 -14.92 10.61
CA ALA A 167 4.33 -15.53 11.62
C ALA A 167 4.93 -16.87 11.14
N PRO A 168 4.15 -17.81 10.55
CA PRO A 168 4.70 -18.99 9.90
C PRO A 168 5.64 -18.68 8.74
N LEU A 169 5.33 -17.69 7.90
CA LEU A 169 6.20 -17.35 6.77
C LEU A 169 7.57 -16.84 7.23
N LYS A 170 7.60 -16.03 8.29
CA LYS A 170 8.84 -15.55 8.92
C LYS A 170 9.62 -16.65 9.64
N ALA A 171 9.00 -17.79 9.93
CA ALA A 171 9.72 -18.96 10.42
C ALA A 171 10.44 -19.71 9.28
N LEU A 172 10.02 -19.53 8.03
CA LEU A 172 10.64 -20.12 6.84
C LEU A 172 11.73 -19.24 6.24
N TYR A 173 11.52 -17.92 6.23
CA TYR A 173 12.40 -16.96 5.59
C TYR A 173 12.82 -15.86 6.56
N PRO A 174 14.08 -15.41 6.52
CA PRO A 174 14.50 -14.28 7.33
C PRO A 174 13.82 -12.99 6.87
N ASP A 175 13.84 -11.99 7.76
CA ASP A 175 13.41 -10.63 7.45
C ASP A 175 14.24 -10.07 6.29
N TYR A 176 13.59 -9.39 5.34
CA TYR A 176 14.23 -8.73 4.22
C TYR A 176 15.16 -7.60 4.71
N GLN A 177 16.42 -7.64 4.28
CA GLN A 177 17.47 -6.73 4.78
C GLN A 177 18.00 -5.73 3.73
N GLN A 178 17.50 -5.78 2.51
CA GLN A 178 18.07 -5.03 1.39
C GLN A 178 17.45 -3.64 1.21
N ASN A 179 16.11 -3.50 1.30
CA ASN A 179 15.46 -2.19 1.17
C ASN A 179 15.92 -1.24 2.28
N ARG A 180 16.52 -0.13 1.90
CA ARG A 180 17.01 0.93 2.78
C ARG A 180 16.39 2.26 2.39
N LEU A 181 16.19 3.11 3.38
CA LEU A 181 15.72 4.46 3.16
C LEU A 181 16.66 5.25 2.23
N ARG A 182 16.03 6.03 1.34
CA ARG A 182 16.64 6.94 0.39
C ARG A 182 15.84 8.24 0.40
N GLN A 183 16.50 9.35 0.10
CA GLN A 183 15.89 10.67 0.03
C GLN A 183 16.24 11.36 -1.28
N LEU A 184 15.23 11.99 -1.88
CA LEU A 184 15.39 12.99 -2.92
C LEU A 184 14.85 14.33 -2.42
N ARG A 185 15.35 15.41 -3.01
CA ARG A 185 14.91 16.78 -2.75
C ARG A 185 14.66 17.51 -4.06
N SER A 186 13.63 18.35 -4.06
CA SER A 186 13.33 19.30 -5.12
C SER A 186 13.17 20.69 -4.53
N SER A 187 13.87 21.68 -5.08
CA SER A 187 13.77 23.09 -4.70
C SER A 187 13.04 23.93 -5.75
N ASP A 188 12.51 23.31 -6.80
CA ASP A 188 11.94 23.96 -7.98
C ASP A 188 10.49 23.55 -8.27
N GLY A 189 9.77 23.11 -7.24
CA GLY A 189 8.36 22.73 -7.36
C GLY A 189 8.17 21.35 -7.99
N ALA A 190 9.02 20.39 -7.61
CA ALA A 190 9.01 19.01 -8.08
C ALA A 190 9.35 18.81 -9.57
N ALA A 191 9.95 19.82 -10.22
CA ALA A 191 10.39 19.72 -11.62
C ALA A 191 11.69 18.93 -11.75
N THR A 192 12.65 19.14 -10.84
CA THR A 192 13.89 18.38 -10.74
C THR A 192 14.10 17.81 -9.35
N TRP A 193 14.82 16.68 -9.27
CA TRP A 193 15.04 15.93 -8.05
C TRP A 193 16.51 15.53 -7.93
N VAL A 194 17.10 15.84 -6.78
CA VAL A 194 18.49 15.49 -6.46
C VAL A 194 18.53 14.54 -5.26
N PRO A 195 19.35 13.47 -5.31
CA PRO A 195 19.60 12.62 -4.15
C PRO A 195 20.22 13.41 -3.01
N VAL A 196 19.76 13.17 -1.78
CA VAL A 196 20.34 13.77 -0.57
C VAL A 196 21.07 12.67 0.23
N PRO A 197 22.41 12.59 0.15
CA PRO A 197 23.18 11.71 1.01
C PRO A 197 23.16 12.26 2.44
N ASN A 198 22.82 11.40 3.39
CA ASN A 198 22.78 11.69 4.82
C ASN A 198 23.07 10.41 5.60
N GLU A 199 23.19 10.45 6.92
CA GLU A 199 23.54 9.28 7.74
C GLU A 199 22.58 8.07 7.63
N LEU A 200 21.30 8.25 7.25
CA LEU A 200 20.36 7.15 6.99
C LEU A 200 20.51 6.55 5.59
N THR A 201 20.88 7.38 4.60
CA THR A 201 20.94 6.99 3.18
C THR A 201 22.35 6.57 2.75
N SER A 202 23.38 7.09 3.40
CA SER A 202 24.80 6.88 3.05
C SER A 202 25.43 5.64 3.69
N HIS A 203 24.99 5.26 4.90
CA HIS A 203 25.58 4.16 5.63
C HIS A 203 24.72 2.90 5.53
N PRO A 204 25.34 1.71 5.43
CA PRO A 204 24.61 0.46 5.42
C PRO A 204 24.06 0.11 6.83
N HIS A 205 23.34 1.02 7.49
CA HIS A 205 22.76 0.79 8.80
C HIS A 205 21.54 -0.16 8.73
N TRP A 206 21.43 -1.10 9.65
CA TRP A 206 20.31 -2.05 9.67
C TRP A 206 18.99 -1.40 10.11
N HIS A 207 19.05 -0.41 11.00
CA HIS A 207 17.89 0.39 11.40
C HIS A 207 17.25 1.22 10.28
N THR A 208 17.88 1.43 9.12
CA THR A 208 17.28 2.19 8.01
C THR A 208 16.50 1.30 7.04
N ARG A 209 16.32 0.03 7.40
CA ARG A 209 15.68 -0.96 6.54
C ARG A 209 14.17 -0.96 6.72
N THR A 210 13.44 -1.03 5.61
CA THR A 210 11.97 -1.11 5.62
C THR A 210 11.43 -1.79 4.37
N ASN A 211 10.41 -2.61 4.55
CA ASN A 211 9.55 -3.20 3.51
C ASN A 211 8.16 -2.54 3.49
N GLN A 212 7.97 -1.49 4.28
CA GLN A 212 6.76 -0.70 4.37
C GLN A 212 7.02 0.72 3.88
N SER A 213 5.98 1.38 3.40
CA SER A 213 6.06 2.79 3.00
C SER A 213 6.50 3.64 4.20
N PRO A 214 7.48 4.53 4.07
CA PRO A 214 7.77 5.53 5.08
C PRO A 214 6.63 6.56 5.17
N GLY A 215 6.70 7.43 6.18
CA GLY A 215 5.85 8.60 6.33
C GLY A 215 6.70 9.79 6.74
N VAL A 216 6.39 10.98 6.22
CA VAL A 216 7.13 12.21 6.51
C VAL A 216 6.18 13.40 6.61
N ALA A 217 6.47 14.34 7.50
CA ALA A 217 5.81 15.65 7.56
C ALA A 217 6.82 16.73 7.95
N ALA A 218 6.69 17.92 7.36
CA ALA A 218 7.47 19.08 7.74
C ALA A 218 6.85 19.78 8.96
N PHE A 219 7.68 20.24 9.88
CA PHE A 219 7.31 21.08 11.02
C PHE A 219 7.41 22.55 10.62
N ARG A 220 6.25 23.20 10.55
CA ARG A 220 6.16 24.61 10.21
C ARG A 220 6.96 25.49 11.17
N GLY A 221 7.59 26.52 10.62
CA GLY A 221 8.39 27.52 11.33
C GLY A 221 9.72 27.00 11.87
N SER A 222 10.10 25.74 11.63
CA SER A 222 11.30 25.14 12.24
C SER A 222 12.36 24.67 11.25
N GLY A 223 12.03 24.46 9.97
CA GLY A 223 12.91 23.83 8.99
C GLY A 223 13.23 22.36 9.28
N LEU A 224 12.45 21.72 10.16
CA LEU A 224 12.61 20.31 10.52
C LEU A 224 11.50 19.45 9.91
N TYR A 225 11.75 18.16 9.83
CA TYR A 225 10.81 17.11 9.45
C TYR A 225 10.72 16.07 10.57
N VAL A 226 9.55 15.42 10.66
CA VAL A 226 9.44 14.07 11.22
C VAL A 226 9.51 13.08 10.07
N LEU A 227 10.36 12.07 10.20
CA LEU A 227 10.41 10.91 9.31
C LEU A 227 10.15 9.67 10.16
N GLY A 228 9.20 8.84 9.74
CA GLY A 228 8.95 7.54 10.34
C GLY A 228 8.88 6.42 9.33
N TRP A 229 9.25 5.23 9.75
CA TRP A 229 9.18 4.00 8.98
C TRP A 229 8.97 2.81 9.91
N THR A 230 8.72 1.65 9.33
CA THR A 230 8.54 0.40 10.07
C THR A 230 9.66 -0.54 9.67
N HIS A 231 10.39 -1.08 10.65
CA HIS A 231 11.42 -2.10 10.35
C HIS A 231 10.78 -3.36 9.74
N SER A 232 11.59 -4.21 9.10
CA SER A 232 11.12 -5.49 8.57
C SER A 232 10.49 -6.40 9.64
N ASN A 233 10.92 -6.28 10.90
CA ASN A 233 10.32 -6.94 12.06
C ASN A 233 9.09 -6.21 12.66
N ARG A 234 8.53 -5.23 11.95
CA ARG A 234 7.32 -4.48 12.28
C ARG A 234 7.42 -3.52 13.47
N ILE A 235 8.63 -3.14 13.87
CA ILE A 235 8.85 -2.12 14.91
C ILE A 235 8.73 -0.72 14.28
N PRO A 236 7.77 0.12 14.75
CA PRO A 236 7.67 1.49 14.29
C PRO A 236 8.82 2.33 14.82
N THR A 237 9.42 3.13 13.95
CA THR A 237 10.59 3.96 14.23
C THR A 237 10.38 5.34 13.62
N TRP A 238 10.81 6.39 14.31
CA TRP A 238 10.82 7.75 13.77
C TRP A 238 11.95 8.57 14.37
N LEU A 239 12.26 9.65 13.68
CA LEU A 239 13.21 10.64 14.12
C LEU A 239 12.88 12.00 13.53
N ARG A 240 13.67 12.99 13.94
CA ARG A 240 13.61 14.36 13.43
C ARG A 240 14.86 14.67 12.64
N ASN A 241 14.71 15.36 11.52
CA ASN A 241 15.81 15.77 10.65
C ASN A 241 15.54 17.18 10.10
N ASP A 242 16.55 17.83 9.52
CA ASP A 242 16.42 19.09 8.78
C ASP A 242 16.49 18.86 7.26
N GLY A 243 16.34 17.61 6.81
CA GLY A 243 16.52 17.18 5.43
C GLY A 243 17.96 16.86 5.03
N GLU A 244 18.98 17.24 5.80
CA GLU A 244 20.39 16.94 5.51
C GLU A 244 21.11 16.21 6.64
N LYS A 245 20.89 16.64 7.88
CA LYS A 245 21.47 16.12 9.11
C LYS A 245 20.39 15.53 10.00
N PHE A 246 20.71 14.42 10.64
CA PHE A 246 19.84 13.86 11.67
C PHE A 246 20.12 14.45 13.04
N LEU A 247 19.05 14.79 13.73
CA LEU A 247 19.10 15.07 15.15
C LEU A 247 19.05 13.73 15.90
N THR A 248 20.18 12.99 15.90
CA THR A 248 20.29 11.67 16.59
C THR A 248 20.00 11.79 18.09
N ARG A 249 20.26 12.95 18.67
CA ARG A 249 19.73 13.33 19.99
C ARG A 249 18.21 13.38 19.87
N LEU A 250 17.56 12.32 20.37
CA LEU A 250 16.10 12.06 20.34
C LEU A 250 15.61 11.18 19.16
N TRP A 251 16.44 10.23 18.69
CA TRP A 251 15.96 9.06 17.94
C TRP A 251 15.22 8.10 18.89
N TYR A 252 13.98 7.73 18.52
CA TYR A 252 13.14 6.84 19.31
C TYR A 252 12.67 5.62 18.52
N TYR A 253 12.65 4.48 19.20
CA TYR A 253 11.87 3.31 18.81
C TYR A 253 10.55 3.34 19.59
N PHE A 254 9.42 3.12 18.92
CA PHE A 254 8.18 2.88 19.65
C PHE A 254 8.24 1.45 20.15
N GLY A 255 8.62 1.25 21.41
CA GLY A 255 8.62 -0.06 22.05
C GLY A 255 7.20 -0.62 22.33
N GLY A 256 6.16 0.07 21.87
CA GLY A 256 4.77 -0.37 22.01
C GLY A 256 4.33 -1.32 20.91
N GLU A 257 3.12 -1.11 20.40
CA GLU A 257 2.48 -1.99 19.40
C GLU A 257 3.24 -2.00 18.05
N ARG A 258 3.39 -3.20 17.47
CA ARG A 258 3.90 -3.40 16.10
C ARG A 258 2.91 -2.92 15.05
N THR A 259 3.40 -2.57 13.87
CA THR A 259 2.58 -2.06 12.76
C THR A 259 2.68 -2.89 11.49
N VAL A 260 1.56 -2.99 10.77
CA VAL A 260 1.45 -3.80 9.52
C VAL A 260 1.49 -2.96 8.25
N HIS A 261 1.29 -1.65 8.37
CA HIS A 261 1.30 -0.69 7.26
C HIS A 261 2.20 0.50 7.58
N GLY A 262 2.48 1.32 6.57
CA GLY A 262 3.29 2.52 6.71
C GLY A 262 2.65 3.54 7.68
N PRO A 263 3.44 4.36 8.37
CA PRO A 263 2.93 5.44 9.21
C PRO A 263 2.48 6.64 8.35
N ALA A 264 1.52 7.40 8.84
CA ALA A 264 1.14 8.70 8.27
C ALA A 264 1.32 9.82 9.30
N TYR A 265 1.89 10.93 8.86
CA TYR A 265 2.15 12.10 9.71
C TYR A 265 1.53 13.34 9.11
N ALA A 266 1.06 14.23 9.97
CA ALA A 266 0.71 15.60 9.62
C ALA A 266 1.14 16.53 10.75
N SER A 267 1.50 17.76 10.41
CA SER A 267 1.84 18.82 11.36
C SER A 267 0.94 20.02 11.13
N ASP A 268 0.56 20.69 12.22
CA ASP A 268 -0.06 22.00 12.16
C ASP A 268 1.00 23.12 12.07
N ASP A 269 0.54 24.37 12.15
CA ASP A 269 1.37 25.56 12.17
C ASP A 269 1.85 26.00 13.56
N ARG A 270 1.61 25.19 14.60
CA ARG A 270 2.02 25.43 15.98
C ARG A 270 3.02 24.39 16.50
N GLY A 271 3.42 23.45 15.67
CA GLY A 271 4.35 22.37 16.04
C GLY A 271 3.68 21.15 16.69
N THR A 272 2.35 21.08 16.63
CA THR A 272 1.59 19.87 16.93
C THR A 272 1.70 18.91 15.75
N VAL A 273 1.87 17.63 16.06
CA VAL A 273 2.06 16.58 15.08
C VAL A 273 1.15 15.43 15.46
N LEU A 274 0.39 14.95 14.50
CA LEU A 274 -0.32 13.69 14.63
C LEU A 274 0.39 12.60 13.84
N TRP A 275 0.33 11.38 14.39
CA TRP A 275 0.85 10.17 13.81
C TRP A 275 -0.25 9.10 13.81
N ALA A 276 -0.63 8.66 12.62
CA ALA A 276 -1.52 7.52 12.42
C ALA A 276 -0.74 6.26 12.09
N ARG A 277 -1.10 5.15 12.74
CA ARG A 277 -0.52 3.83 12.52
C ARG A 277 -1.58 2.73 12.58
N VAL A 278 -1.28 1.60 11.97
CA VAL A 278 -2.15 0.41 11.93
C VAL A 278 -1.55 -0.68 12.78
N THR A 279 -2.27 -1.18 13.77
CA THR A 279 -1.80 -2.23 14.67
C THR A 279 -1.72 -3.58 13.98
N ASN A 280 -0.80 -4.41 14.45
CA ASN A 280 -0.70 -5.81 14.04
C ASN A 280 -1.69 -6.71 14.80
N ASP A 281 -3.00 -6.49 14.59
CA ASP A 281 -4.08 -7.17 15.33
C ASP A 281 -5.08 -7.92 14.44
N ASP A 282 -4.75 -8.11 13.15
CA ASP A 282 -5.61 -8.70 12.10
C ASP A 282 -6.96 -8.02 11.85
N SER A 283 -7.31 -7.03 12.66
CA SER A 283 -8.49 -6.20 12.52
C SER A 283 -8.17 -4.88 11.81
N GLY A 284 -6.89 -4.61 11.56
CA GLY A 284 -6.42 -3.40 10.91
C GLY A 284 -6.70 -2.16 11.76
N ALA A 285 -6.70 -2.29 13.09
CA ALA A 285 -7.13 -1.20 13.95
C ALA A 285 -6.17 0.00 13.84
N LEU A 286 -6.76 1.18 13.67
CA LEU A 286 -6.04 2.43 13.64
C LEU A 286 -5.75 2.93 15.05
N ARG A 287 -4.57 3.51 15.21
CA ARG A 287 -4.13 4.21 16.42
C ARG A 287 -3.59 5.57 16.05
N LEU A 288 -3.87 6.54 16.89
CA LEU A 288 -3.34 7.89 16.78
C LEU A 288 -2.43 8.21 17.95
N SER A 289 -1.40 8.98 17.67
CA SER A 289 -0.58 9.60 18.69
C SER A 289 -0.36 11.06 18.34
N VAL A 290 -0.33 11.89 19.38
CA VAL A 290 -0.14 13.34 19.28
C VAL A 290 1.15 13.74 19.98
N SER A 291 1.89 14.63 19.35
CA SER A 291 3.00 15.35 19.96
C SER A 291 2.70 16.84 19.88
N ARG A 292 2.84 17.56 20.99
CA ARG A 292 2.68 19.03 21.05
C ARG A 292 4.02 19.80 21.11
N ASN A 293 5.12 19.12 20.79
CA ASN A 293 6.47 19.67 20.92
C ASN A 293 7.40 19.20 19.80
N HIS A 294 6.93 19.25 18.55
CA HIS A 294 7.73 18.91 17.36
C HIS A 294 8.29 17.48 17.41
N GLY A 295 7.44 16.49 17.71
CA GLY A 295 7.77 15.06 17.73
C GLY A 295 8.69 14.60 18.87
N ARG A 296 8.94 15.41 19.90
CA ARG A 296 9.84 15.05 21.02
C ARG A 296 9.20 14.08 22.00
N SER A 297 7.90 14.22 22.28
CA SER A 297 7.14 13.32 23.16
C SER A 297 5.76 13.04 22.59
N TRP A 298 5.32 11.79 22.70
CA TRP A 298 4.08 11.32 22.10
C TRP A 298 3.10 10.83 23.16
N PHE A 299 1.83 11.12 22.94
CA PHE A 299 0.71 10.70 23.77
C PHE A 299 -0.34 10.03 22.90
N ALA A 300 -1.12 9.10 23.46
CA ALA A 300 -2.27 8.56 22.74
C ALA A 300 -3.29 9.67 22.43
N ALA A 301 -3.87 9.63 21.25
CA ALA A 301 -4.99 10.48 20.85
C ALA A 301 -6.25 9.62 20.65
N GLY A 302 -7.43 10.24 20.71
CA GLY A 302 -8.70 9.53 20.59
C GLY A 302 -8.93 9.06 19.15
N LEU A 303 -9.51 7.88 18.97
CA LEU A 303 -10.05 7.45 17.67
C LEU A 303 -11.15 6.41 17.89
N ALA A 304 -12.33 6.64 17.33
CA ALA A 304 -13.48 5.75 17.49
C ALA A 304 -13.37 4.52 16.57
N GLY A 305 -12.58 3.53 16.97
CA GLY A 305 -12.64 2.16 16.43
C GLY A 305 -12.39 2.00 14.93
N ALA A 306 -11.77 2.98 14.27
CA ALA A 306 -11.51 2.91 12.83
C ALA A 306 -10.54 1.78 12.48
N ARG A 307 -10.80 1.11 11.35
CA ARG A 307 -10.06 -0.05 10.85
C ARG A 307 -9.72 0.15 9.38
N THR A 308 -8.50 -0.20 8.98
CA THR A 308 -8.02 0.03 7.62
C THR A 308 -7.34 -1.19 7.00
N ALA A 309 -7.47 -1.33 5.68
CA ALA A 309 -6.89 -2.42 4.89
C ALA A 309 -5.55 -2.03 4.21
N GLY A 310 -4.93 -0.95 4.70
CA GLY A 310 -3.72 -0.36 4.16
C GLY A 310 -3.28 0.89 4.94
N THR A 311 -2.26 1.57 4.44
CA THR A 311 -1.73 2.80 5.04
C THR A 311 -2.81 3.90 5.08
N PRO A 312 -3.07 4.53 6.24
CA PRO A 312 -3.97 5.67 6.32
C PRO A 312 -3.32 6.93 5.76
N GLY A 313 -4.13 7.97 5.54
CA GLY A 313 -3.69 9.32 5.22
C GLY A 313 -4.05 10.27 6.35
N LEU A 314 -3.18 11.25 6.61
CA LEU A 314 -3.40 12.27 7.62
C LEU A 314 -3.00 13.64 7.05
N ALA A 315 -3.83 14.65 7.26
CA ALA A 315 -3.55 16.02 6.85
C ALA A 315 -4.04 17.02 7.89
N TRP A 316 -3.56 18.25 7.76
CA TRP A 316 -3.97 19.40 8.57
C TRP A 316 -4.31 20.58 7.66
N THR A 317 -5.35 21.33 7.99
CA THR A 317 -5.80 22.53 7.30
C THR A 317 -6.41 23.54 8.28
N ARG A 318 -6.81 24.73 7.78
CA ARG A 318 -7.67 25.64 8.52
C ARG A 318 -9.06 25.75 7.89
N VAL A 319 -10.08 25.68 8.73
CA VAL A 319 -11.49 25.88 8.36
C VAL A 319 -12.01 27.08 9.14
N ALA A 320 -12.41 28.14 8.44
CA ALA A 320 -12.82 29.41 9.09
C ALA A 320 -11.83 29.90 10.16
N GLY A 321 -10.52 29.74 9.91
CA GLY A 321 -9.46 30.14 10.83
C GLY A 321 -9.17 29.15 11.97
N GLN A 322 -9.96 28.10 12.15
CA GLN A 322 -9.74 27.06 13.16
C GLN A 322 -8.85 25.93 12.64
N SER A 323 -8.02 25.35 13.51
CA SER A 323 -7.23 24.15 13.21
C SER A 323 -8.15 22.97 12.93
N CYS A 324 -7.91 22.24 11.84
CA CYS A 324 -8.69 21.06 11.47
C CYS A 324 -7.75 19.95 10.98
N TRP A 325 -7.83 18.79 11.64
CA TRP A 325 -7.16 17.57 11.27
C TRP A 325 -8.10 16.69 10.47
N VAL A 326 -7.58 16.03 9.43
CA VAL A 326 -8.34 15.15 8.56
C VAL A 326 -7.64 13.80 8.49
N LEU A 327 -8.33 12.75 8.94
CA LEU A 327 -7.89 11.36 8.84
C LEU A 327 -8.68 10.69 7.72
N VAL A 328 -7.99 10.00 6.82
CA VAL A 328 -8.58 9.26 5.71
C VAL A 328 -8.04 7.84 5.72
N TRP A 329 -8.88 6.84 5.45
CA TRP A 329 -8.46 5.44 5.43
C TRP A 329 -9.28 4.59 4.48
N ALA A 330 -8.76 3.40 4.16
CA ALA A 330 -9.44 2.40 3.36
C ALA A 330 -10.17 1.43 4.30
N ASP A 331 -11.49 1.56 4.46
CA ASP A 331 -12.28 0.83 5.45
C ASP A 331 -12.00 -0.68 5.42
N PHE A 332 -11.82 -1.29 6.59
CA PHE A 332 -11.64 -2.74 6.70
C PHE A 332 -12.68 -3.34 7.63
N ASN A 333 -13.59 -4.10 7.04
CA ASN A 333 -14.66 -4.75 7.75
C ASN A 333 -14.85 -6.19 7.23
N ARG A 334 -14.32 -7.15 7.98
CA ARG A 334 -14.42 -8.59 7.68
C ARG A 334 -15.85 -9.12 7.58
N SER A 335 -16.82 -8.44 8.19
CA SER A 335 -18.24 -8.83 8.11
C SER A 335 -19.01 -8.05 7.04
N ASN A 336 -18.37 -7.12 6.34
CA ASN A 336 -18.99 -6.30 5.29
C ASN A 336 -18.02 -6.09 4.12
N ASP A 337 -17.99 -7.08 3.23
CA ASP A 337 -17.18 -7.09 2.01
C ASP A 337 -17.50 -5.92 1.07
N ALA A 338 -18.76 -5.52 1.01
CA ALA A 338 -19.20 -4.40 0.19
C ALA A 338 -18.58 -3.08 0.67
N ALA A 339 -18.44 -2.88 1.98
CA ALA A 339 -17.81 -1.69 2.56
C ALA A 339 -16.28 -1.75 2.55
N THR A 340 -15.68 -2.95 2.63
CA THR A 340 -14.22 -3.08 2.67
C THR A 340 -13.56 -2.47 1.43
N GLY A 341 -12.55 -1.64 1.66
CA GLY A 341 -11.83 -0.84 0.67
C GLY A 341 -12.43 0.55 0.45
N GLN A 342 -13.66 0.85 0.89
CA GLN A 342 -14.24 2.18 0.73
C GLN A 342 -13.38 3.24 1.42
N VAL A 343 -13.17 4.36 0.75
CA VAL A 343 -12.43 5.47 1.33
C VAL A 343 -13.32 6.19 2.34
N ARG A 344 -12.92 6.19 3.61
CA ARG A 344 -13.60 6.90 4.69
C ARG A 344 -12.76 8.05 5.21
N ALA A 345 -13.42 9.07 5.73
CA ALA A 345 -12.77 10.22 6.34
C ALA A 345 -13.45 10.62 7.64
N SER A 346 -12.68 11.22 8.54
CA SER A 346 -13.14 11.85 9.77
C SER A 346 -12.30 13.10 10.03
N THR A 347 -12.87 14.07 10.75
CA THR A 347 -12.20 15.33 11.07
C THR A 347 -12.16 15.59 12.57
N SER A 348 -11.18 16.36 12.99
CA SER A 348 -10.98 16.77 14.39
C SER A 348 -10.58 18.24 14.47
N PHE A 349 -11.19 18.97 15.40
CA PHE A 349 -10.92 20.39 15.65
C PHE A 349 -10.21 20.64 16.99
N ASP A 350 -9.78 19.57 17.67
CA ASP A 350 -9.22 19.59 19.03
C ASP A 350 -7.94 18.73 19.15
N ASP A 351 -7.10 18.79 18.12
CA ASP A 351 -5.83 18.07 18.04
C ASP A 351 -5.94 16.55 18.19
N GLY A 352 -7.00 15.99 17.61
CA GLY A 352 -7.25 14.55 17.57
C GLY A 352 -7.82 13.98 18.88
N ALA A 353 -8.28 14.82 19.80
CA ALA A 353 -8.93 14.35 21.03
C ALA A 353 -10.31 13.75 20.74
N THR A 354 -11.09 14.41 19.88
CA THR A 354 -12.37 13.92 19.37
C THR A 354 -12.41 13.96 17.84
N TRP A 355 -13.18 13.03 17.26
CA TRP A 355 -13.28 12.82 15.82
C TRP A 355 -14.75 12.74 15.41
N SER A 356 -15.08 13.35 14.27
CA SER A 356 -16.42 13.27 13.70
C SER A 356 -16.78 11.84 13.26
N ALA A 357 -18.07 11.56 13.11
CA ALA A 357 -18.51 10.28 12.58
C ALA A 357 -17.90 10.02 11.17
N PRO A 358 -17.38 8.81 10.89
CA PRO A 358 -16.78 8.53 9.59
C PRO A 358 -17.76 8.72 8.43
N THR A 359 -17.35 9.47 7.41
CA THR A 359 -18.08 9.61 6.14
C THR A 359 -17.42 8.82 5.03
N VAL A 360 -18.21 8.27 4.10
CA VAL A 360 -17.69 7.67 2.87
C VAL A 360 -17.38 8.79 1.89
N LEU A 361 -16.14 8.88 1.42
CA LEU A 361 -15.68 9.96 0.54
C LEU A 361 -16.22 9.80 -0.88
N HIS A 362 -16.30 8.57 -1.38
CA HIS A 362 -16.82 8.28 -2.71
C HIS A 362 -17.47 6.88 -2.75
N PRO A 363 -18.67 6.71 -3.34
CA PRO A 363 -19.43 5.45 -3.25
C PRO A 363 -18.81 4.28 -4.03
N THR A 364 -18.08 4.55 -5.12
CA THR A 364 -17.57 3.53 -6.05
C THR A 364 -16.05 3.38 -6.08
N LEU A 365 -15.31 4.22 -5.33
CA LEU A 365 -13.85 4.13 -5.28
C LEU A 365 -13.43 3.29 -4.08
N LYS A 366 -12.84 2.12 -4.35
CA LYS A 366 -12.20 1.29 -3.33
C LYS A 366 -10.69 1.38 -3.43
N ALA A 367 -10.04 1.69 -2.32
CA ALA A 367 -8.59 1.72 -2.19
C ALA A 367 -8.02 0.29 -2.11
N LEU A 368 -6.94 0.06 -2.86
CA LEU A 368 -6.32 -1.27 -2.96
C LEU A 368 -5.35 -1.58 -1.84
N SER A 369 -4.63 -0.58 -1.32
CA SER A 369 -3.53 -0.79 -0.36
C SER A 369 -3.30 0.44 0.52
N GLY A 370 -4.37 1.21 0.79
CA GLY A 370 -4.33 2.44 1.57
C GLY A 370 -4.57 3.70 0.73
N VAL A 371 -4.36 4.84 1.37
CA VAL A 371 -4.64 6.18 0.84
C VAL A 371 -3.55 7.15 1.28
N SER A 372 -3.45 8.31 0.63
CA SER A 372 -2.76 9.48 1.15
C SER A 372 -3.64 10.71 1.04
N VAL A 373 -3.34 11.74 1.85
CA VAL A 373 -4.06 13.02 1.81
C VAL A 373 -3.06 14.14 2.05
N ALA A 374 -3.23 15.24 1.32
CA ALA A 374 -2.55 16.50 1.59
C ALA A 374 -3.57 17.63 1.61
N ALA A 375 -3.23 18.73 2.27
CA ALA A 375 -4.10 19.87 2.40
C ALA A 375 -3.34 21.19 2.35
N SER A 376 -3.99 22.20 1.76
CA SER A 376 -3.62 23.60 1.90
C SER A 376 -4.00 24.13 3.27
N ASP A 377 -3.54 25.34 3.57
CA ASP A 377 -3.96 26.05 4.79
C ASP A 377 -5.37 26.66 4.66
N THR A 378 -5.97 26.58 3.48
CA THR A 378 -7.20 27.25 3.10
C THR A 378 -8.31 26.26 2.75
N ASN A 379 -8.33 25.10 3.42
CA ASN A 379 -9.35 24.06 3.28
C ASN A 379 -9.48 23.46 1.87
N ARG A 380 -8.39 23.44 1.08
CA ARG A 380 -8.29 22.62 -0.14
C ARG A 380 -7.57 21.34 0.21
N LEU A 381 -8.21 20.21 0.03
CA LEU A 381 -7.63 18.89 0.28
C LEU A 381 -7.60 18.08 -1.01
N MET A 382 -6.65 17.16 -1.06
CA MET A 382 -6.58 16.13 -2.09
C MET A 382 -6.37 14.79 -1.40
N VAL A 383 -7.18 13.79 -1.76
CA VAL A 383 -7.01 12.40 -1.32
C VAL A 383 -6.56 11.58 -2.52
N ALA A 384 -5.48 10.82 -2.42
CA ALA A 384 -5.00 9.96 -3.51
C ALA A 384 -5.02 8.48 -3.10
N LEU A 385 -5.29 7.63 -4.09
CA LEU A 385 -5.32 6.18 -3.93
C LEU A 385 -5.01 5.48 -5.25
N ALA A 386 -4.45 4.27 -5.14
CA ALA A 386 -4.58 3.25 -6.17
C ALA A 386 -5.97 2.63 -6.02
N PHE A 387 -6.80 2.70 -7.05
CA PHE A 387 -8.20 2.29 -6.91
C PHE A 387 -8.59 1.07 -7.74
N ALA A 388 -9.73 0.54 -7.35
CA ALA A 388 -10.44 -0.57 -7.95
C ALA A 388 -11.87 -0.10 -8.19
N ASN A 389 -12.26 0.10 -9.46
CA ASN A 389 -13.62 0.48 -9.81
C ASN A 389 -14.62 -0.61 -9.39
N THR A 390 -15.68 -0.26 -8.67
CA THR A 390 -16.73 -1.24 -8.33
C THR A 390 -17.70 -1.51 -9.47
N ALA A 391 -17.69 -0.69 -10.53
CA ALA A 391 -18.63 -0.76 -11.65
C ALA A 391 -18.14 -1.59 -12.85
N GLY A 392 -16.94 -2.19 -12.79
CA GLY A 392 -16.42 -3.01 -13.87
C GLY A 392 -15.01 -3.56 -13.60
N THR A 393 -14.48 -4.36 -14.53
CA THR A 393 -13.16 -5.00 -14.42
C THR A 393 -12.01 -4.16 -14.97
N ALA A 394 -12.31 -2.95 -15.46
CA ALA A 394 -11.33 -1.99 -15.96
C ALA A 394 -10.72 -1.16 -14.82
N ASN A 395 -9.56 -0.55 -15.09
CA ASN A 395 -8.94 0.50 -14.24
C ASN A 395 -8.43 0.03 -12.88
N LEU A 396 -8.15 -1.28 -12.71
CA LEU A 396 -7.43 -1.76 -11.52
C LEU A 396 -6.06 -1.06 -11.44
N ASN A 397 -5.65 -0.65 -10.24
CA ASN A 397 -4.36 -0.01 -9.97
C ASN A 397 -4.16 1.38 -10.60
N GLU A 398 -5.17 1.98 -11.24
CA GLU A 398 -5.08 3.38 -11.66
C GLU A 398 -4.98 4.30 -10.44
N ILE A 399 -4.24 5.40 -10.60
CA ILE A 399 -4.13 6.43 -9.59
C ILE A 399 -5.22 7.46 -9.83
N VAL A 400 -6.09 7.59 -8.84
CA VAL A 400 -7.14 8.61 -8.78
C VAL A 400 -6.90 9.51 -7.59
N THR A 401 -7.19 10.79 -7.78
CA THR A 401 -7.17 11.78 -6.72
C THR A 401 -8.54 12.44 -6.58
N VAL A 402 -9.02 12.60 -5.36
CA VAL A 402 -10.33 13.17 -5.04
C VAL A 402 -10.11 14.52 -4.36
N PRO A 403 -10.37 15.65 -5.05
CA PRO A 403 -10.38 16.95 -4.41
C PRO A 403 -11.47 16.98 -3.35
N ALA A 404 -11.20 17.63 -2.23
CA ALA A 404 -12.16 17.70 -1.12
C ALA A 404 -11.99 18.99 -0.31
N ALA A 405 -13.01 19.32 0.47
CA ALA A 405 -12.99 20.39 1.45
C ALA A 405 -13.77 19.97 2.70
N VAL A 406 -13.39 20.50 3.87
CA VAL A 406 -14.16 20.30 5.09
C VAL A 406 -15.33 21.28 5.12
N VAL A 407 -16.56 20.77 5.17
CA VAL A 407 -17.78 21.57 5.26
C VAL A 407 -18.54 21.13 6.51
N GLY A 408 -18.73 22.05 7.45
CA GLY A 408 -19.15 21.69 8.81
C GLY A 408 -18.11 20.79 9.48
N GLN A 409 -18.49 19.57 9.85
CA GLN A 409 -17.60 18.57 10.47
C GLN A 409 -17.27 17.38 9.55
N GLN A 410 -17.50 17.51 8.24
CA GLN A 410 -17.33 16.40 7.30
C GLN A 410 -16.43 16.80 6.15
N LEU A 411 -15.64 15.84 5.67
CA LEU A 411 -14.89 15.97 4.43
C LEU A 411 -15.86 15.70 3.26
N GLN A 412 -16.07 16.69 2.41
CA GLN A 412 -16.91 16.60 1.22
C GLN A 412 -16.04 16.50 -0.03
N ALA A 413 -16.23 15.43 -0.80
CA ALA A 413 -15.53 15.20 -2.05
C ALA A 413 -16.14 16.01 -3.20
N SER A 414 -15.28 16.40 -4.14
CA SER A 414 -15.64 16.85 -5.48
C SER A 414 -15.37 15.75 -6.51
N ALA A 415 -15.55 16.06 -7.80
CA ALA A 415 -15.31 15.13 -8.89
C ALA A 415 -13.86 14.59 -8.87
N PRO A 416 -13.64 13.27 -8.99
CA PRO A 416 -12.31 12.69 -9.05
C PRO A 416 -11.51 13.15 -10.27
N VAL A 417 -10.20 13.26 -10.09
CA VAL A 417 -9.21 13.56 -11.13
C VAL A 417 -8.36 12.32 -11.36
N PHE A 418 -8.36 11.83 -12.59
CA PHE A 418 -7.58 10.65 -13.00
C PHE A 418 -6.24 11.08 -13.58
N THR A 419 -5.19 10.33 -13.26
CA THR A 419 -3.83 10.62 -13.73
C THR A 419 -3.49 9.91 -15.04
N GLY A 420 -4.17 8.81 -15.37
CA GLY A 420 -3.74 7.85 -16.39
C GLY A 420 -2.54 6.98 -15.98
N GLU A 421 -1.99 7.23 -14.79
CA GLU A 421 -0.85 6.52 -14.23
C GLU A 421 -1.33 5.39 -13.29
N ARG A 422 -0.44 4.43 -13.01
CA ARG A 422 -0.80 3.23 -12.25
C ARG A 422 0.19 2.93 -11.15
N THR A 423 -0.32 2.50 -10.00
CA THR A 423 0.47 1.94 -8.90
C THR A 423 -0.32 0.91 -8.09
N ARG A 424 0.38 0.02 -7.40
CA ARG A 424 -0.20 -1.14 -6.67
C ARG A 424 -0.43 -0.86 -5.20
N ILE A 425 0.18 0.21 -4.73
CA ILE A 425 0.23 0.65 -3.35
C ILE A 425 -0.24 2.10 -3.31
N GLN A 426 -0.54 2.62 -2.14
CA GLN A 426 -0.99 4.01 -2.02
C GLN A 426 0.07 4.97 -2.61
N PRO A 427 -0.30 5.94 -3.46
CA PRO A 427 0.61 7.02 -3.86
C PRO A 427 0.86 7.97 -2.67
N ALA A 428 1.85 8.86 -2.79
CA ALA A 428 2.15 9.89 -1.82
C ALA A 428 1.64 11.26 -2.28
N LEU A 429 1.15 12.07 -1.35
CA LEU A 429 0.74 13.45 -1.60
C LEU A 429 1.45 14.39 -0.63
N ALA A 430 1.82 15.56 -1.13
CA ALA A 430 2.14 16.73 -0.33
C ALA A 430 1.52 17.98 -0.96
N TYR A 431 1.43 19.04 -0.17
CA TYR A 431 1.05 20.35 -0.66
C TYR A 431 2.24 21.29 -0.50
N ASP A 432 2.81 21.75 -1.62
CA ASP A 432 3.86 22.74 -1.66
C ASP A 432 3.25 24.13 -1.50
N ARG A 433 3.42 24.65 -0.28
CA ARG A 433 2.87 25.93 0.17
C ARG A 433 3.56 27.12 -0.48
N ALA A 434 4.84 27.00 -0.82
CA ALA A 434 5.57 28.10 -1.46
C ALA A 434 5.04 28.37 -2.88
N ARG A 435 4.42 27.36 -3.49
CA ARG A 435 3.93 27.41 -4.88
C ARG A 435 2.43 27.18 -5.03
N ASP A 436 1.71 27.01 -3.93
CA ASP A 436 0.26 26.68 -3.89
C ASP A 436 -0.12 25.43 -4.73
N THR A 437 0.76 24.44 -4.83
CA THR A 437 0.56 23.28 -5.71
C THR A 437 0.52 21.97 -4.92
N PHE A 438 -0.29 21.01 -5.37
CA PHE A 438 -0.18 19.64 -4.88
C PHE A 438 0.92 18.90 -5.63
N VAL A 439 1.66 18.06 -4.91
CA VAL A 439 2.68 17.17 -5.47
C VAL A 439 2.24 15.73 -5.21
N LEU A 440 2.20 14.93 -6.26
CA LEU A 440 1.90 13.49 -6.23
C LEU A 440 3.16 12.73 -6.60
N ALA A 441 3.51 11.70 -5.83
CA ALA A 441 4.55 10.75 -6.20
C ALA A 441 4.04 9.31 -6.09
N TRP A 442 4.54 8.44 -6.95
CA TRP A 442 4.17 7.03 -6.93
C TRP A 442 5.33 6.16 -7.37
N ARG A 443 5.22 4.89 -7.00
CA ARG A 443 6.05 3.80 -7.54
C ARG A 443 5.30 3.18 -8.71
N GLU A 444 5.94 3.10 -9.86
CA GLU A 444 5.33 2.50 -11.04
C GLU A 444 5.14 0.97 -10.92
N GLN A 445 4.32 0.46 -11.83
CA GLN A 445 4.08 -0.97 -12.02
C GLN A 445 5.09 -1.65 -12.94
N ASN A 446 5.97 -0.90 -13.58
CA ASN A 446 6.95 -1.46 -14.50
C ASN A 446 7.93 -2.42 -13.78
N PHE A 447 8.72 -3.14 -14.57
CA PHE A 447 9.66 -4.14 -14.06
C PHE A 447 10.67 -3.54 -13.07
N ASN A 448 11.13 -2.32 -13.35
CA ASN A 448 12.14 -1.62 -12.55
C ASN A 448 11.56 -0.93 -11.32
N THR A 449 10.24 -0.78 -11.21
CA THR A 449 9.56 -0.12 -10.10
C THR A 449 9.99 1.34 -9.89
N THR A 450 10.24 2.04 -11.01
CA THR A 450 10.71 3.43 -11.02
C THR A 450 9.73 4.36 -10.31
N LEU A 451 10.24 5.49 -9.81
CA LEU A 451 9.43 6.54 -9.22
C LEU A 451 8.97 7.55 -10.27
N GLY A 452 7.70 7.96 -10.17
CA GLY A 452 7.10 9.04 -10.95
C GLY A 452 6.59 10.15 -10.04
N VAL A 453 6.61 11.38 -10.54
CA VAL A 453 6.12 12.56 -9.83
C VAL A 453 5.26 13.41 -10.77
N ALA A 454 4.20 14.02 -10.27
CA ALA A 454 3.39 15.00 -10.99
C ALA A 454 2.93 16.11 -10.04
N VAL A 455 2.56 17.27 -10.59
CA VAL A 455 2.03 18.38 -9.81
C VAL A 455 0.65 18.80 -10.29
N LEU A 456 -0.15 19.36 -9.38
CA LEU A 456 -1.45 19.93 -9.68
C LEU A 456 -1.50 21.38 -9.18
N PRO A 457 -1.23 22.35 -10.06
CA PRO A 457 -1.33 23.77 -9.74
C PRO A 457 -2.75 24.17 -9.31
N PRO A 458 -2.91 25.33 -8.65
CA PRO A 458 -4.22 25.85 -8.28
C PRO A 458 -5.13 25.99 -9.51
N GLY A 459 -6.34 25.45 -9.42
CA GLY A 459 -7.34 25.58 -10.49
C GLY A 459 -7.05 24.78 -11.76
N ALA A 460 -5.95 24.02 -11.82
CA ALA A 460 -5.67 23.16 -12.96
C ALA A 460 -6.70 22.00 -13.02
N PRO A 461 -7.20 21.64 -14.22
CA PRO A 461 -8.21 20.59 -14.36
C PRO A 461 -7.62 19.17 -14.29
N ALA A 462 -6.30 19.04 -14.45
CA ALA A 462 -5.59 17.77 -14.49
C ALA A 462 -4.15 17.91 -13.98
N TRP A 463 -3.58 16.79 -13.55
CA TRP A 463 -2.17 16.70 -13.17
C TRP A 463 -1.26 17.06 -14.35
N SER A 464 -0.08 17.62 -14.06
CA SER A 464 0.97 17.84 -15.04
C SER A 464 1.41 16.52 -15.68
N GLY A 465 2.16 16.61 -16.79
CA GLY A 465 2.94 15.47 -17.26
C GLY A 465 3.86 14.95 -16.16
N ARG A 466 4.08 13.62 -16.15
CA ARG A 466 4.95 12.99 -15.16
C ARG A 466 6.42 13.38 -15.36
N VAL A 467 7.11 13.58 -14.25
CA VAL A 467 8.57 13.67 -14.15
C VAL A 467 9.10 12.30 -13.77
N TRP A 468 9.96 11.75 -14.63
CA TRP A 468 10.58 10.45 -14.42
C TRP A 468 11.84 10.54 -13.58
N LEU A 469 11.91 9.71 -12.55
CA LEU A 469 13.10 9.57 -11.71
C LEU A 469 13.89 8.34 -12.16
N LEU A 470 14.45 8.39 -13.38
CA LEU A 470 14.98 7.24 -14.13
C LEU A 470 16.12 6.45 -13.46
N ALA A 471 16.70 6.95 -12.37
CA ALA A 471 17.71 6.25 -11.56
C ALA A 471 17.19 5.82 -10.17
N HIS A 472 15.89 5.99 -9.91
CA HIS A 472 15.29 5.79 -8.59
C HIS A 472 14.11 4.84 -8.69
N ALA A 473 14.30 3.65 -8.14
CA ALA A 473 13.29 2.62 -8.02
C ALA A 473 12.90 2.45 -6.54
N SER A 474 11.71 1.95 -6.28
CA SER A 474 11.26 1.70 -4.91
C SER A 474 10.48 0.41 -4.84
N HIS A 475 10.67 -0.35 -3.78
CA HIS A 475 9.86 -1.56 -3.54
C HIS A 475 8.58 -1.23 -2.74
N VAL A 476 8.55 -0.07 -2.10
CA VAL A 476 7.45 0.43 -1.26
C VAL A 476 6.90 1.73 -1.83
N ALA A 477 5.82 2.27 -1.26
CA ALA A 477 5.33 3.56 -1.72
C ALA A 477 6.30 4.65 -1.26
N PRO A 478 6.53 5.70 -2.05
CA PRO A 478 7.25 6.85 -1.55
C PRO A 478 6.45 7.58 -0.46
N ALA A 479 7.06 8.56 0.18
CA ALA A 479 6.43 9.52 1.06
C ALA A 479 6.91 10.93 0.70
N LEU A 480 6.02 11.92 0.81
CA LEU A 480 6.31 13.31 0.44
C LEU A 480 6.05 14.26 1.61
N ALA A 481 6.88 15.28 1.73
CA ALA A 481 6.60 16.46 2.54
C ALA A 481 7.16 17.70 1.86
N SER A 482 6.52 18.84 2.06
CA SER A 482 7.03 20.14 1.62
C SER A 482 7.23 21.06 2.81
N SER A 483 8.40 21.72 2.86
CA SER A 483 8.71 22.77 3.84
C SER A 483 8.66 24.12 3.14
N PRO A 484 7.73 25.01 3.51
CA PRO A 484 7.75 26.39 3.02
C PRO A 484 8.97 27.16 3.51
N GLU A 485 9.53 26.83 4.67
CA GLU A 485 10.69 27.51 5.25
C GLU A 485 11.96 27.29 4.41
N LEU A 486 12.11 26.08 3.86
CA LEU A 486 13.22 25.71 2.99
C LEU A 486 12.88 25.90 1.50
N GLY A 487 11.62 26.18 1.15
CA GLY A 487 11.16 26.30 -0.23
C GLY A 487 11.25 24.99 -1.03
N GLU A 488 11.26 23.85 -0.34
CA GLU A 488 11.58 22.54 -0.91
C GLU A 488 10.49 21.50 -0.69
N THR A 489 10.54 20.44 -1.50
CA THR A 489 9.80 19.19 -1.32
C THR A 489 10.80 18.05 -1.21
N VAL A 490 10.61 17.18 -0.21
CA VAL A 490 11.40 15.98 0.00
C VAL A 490 10.58 14.74 -0.33
N LEU A 491 11.25 13.75 -0.93
CA LEU A 491 10.69 12.44 -1.25
C LEU A 491 11.52 11.37 -0.57
N TRP A 492 10.88 10.59 0.30
CA TRP A 492 11.48 9.44 0.96
C TRP A 492 10.96 8.14 0.35
N TYR A 493 11.83 7.17 0.14
CA TYR A 493 11.47 5.87 -0.42
C TYR A 493 12.41 4.79 0.12
N ALA A 494 12.15 3.53 -0.22
CA ALA A 494 13.02 2.43 0.15
C ALA A 494 13.43 1.59 -1.07
N HIS A 495 14.74 1.43 -1.22
CA HIS A 495 15.37 0.73 -2.33
C HIS A 495 16.53 -0.13 -1.84
N GLU A 496 16.82 -1.20 -2.57
CA GLU A 496 17.95 -2.10 -2.32
C GLU A 496 19.31 -1.36 -2.29
#